data_AF-A0A3D3LFD1-F1
#
_entry.id   AF-A0A3D3LFD1-F1
#
_cell.length_a   1.000
_cell.length_b   1.000
_cell.length_c   1.000
_cell.angle_alpha   90.00
_cell.angle_beta   90.00
_cell.angle_gamma   90.00
#
_symmetry.space_group_name_H-M   'P 1'
#
loop_
_entity.id
_entity.type
_entity.pdbx_description
1 polymer ?
#
loop_
_entity_poly.entity_id
_entity_poly.type
_entity_poly.pdbx_seq_one_letter_code
_entity_poly.pdbx_strand_id
1 'polypeptide(L)'
;MMPFDAWQMVAADYDQAMKFSQSPIELHPLMDVIRRDRVIKARRQTPEERFAEAMEMTDFAFEVMASSVKDSYPDADAQTATGILRKRLKRLRTREDQGIFVPVGR
;
A
#
# COMPACT_ATOMS: atom_id res chain seq x y z
N MET A 1 -13.89 4.51 25.64
CA MET A 1 -14.03 4.85 24.21
C MET A 1 -12.98 5.92 23.90
N MET A 2 -11.92 5.56 23.18
CA MET A 2 -10.85 6.51 22.83
C MET A 2 -11.30 7.39 21.65
N PRO A 3 -10.96 8.69 21.63
CA PRO A 3 -11.36 9.60 20.56
C PRO A 3 -10.74 9.20 19.21
N PHE A 4 -11.45 9.50 18.12
CA PHE A 4 -11.13 9.11 16.73
C PHE A 4 -9.70 9.51 16.30
N ASP A 5 -9.17 10.63 16.81
CA ASP A 5 -7.82 11.12 16.51
C ASP A 5 -6.70 10.24 17.10
N ALA A 6 -6.98 9.53 18.20
CA ALA A 6 -6.01 8.62 18.82
C ALA A 6 -5.77 7.36 17.97
N TRP A 7 -6.74 6.97 17.14
CA TRP A 7 -6.64 5.79 16.28
C TRP A 7 -5.79 6.02 15.03
N GLN A 8 -5.86 7.22 14.43
CA GLN A 8 -4.99 7.58 13.30
C GLN A 8 -3.51 7.65 13.70
N MET A 9 -3.23 8.08 14.92
CA MET A 9 -1.87 8.16 15.45
C MET A 9 -1.29 6.76 15.69
N VAL A 10 -2.08 5.84 16.27
CA VAL A 10 -1.65 4.46 16.54
C VAL A 10 -1.48 3.64 15.26
N ALA A 11 -2.33 3.81 14.25
CA ALA A 11 -2.21 3.10 12.97
C ALA A 11 -0.99 3.55 12.15
N ALA A 12 -0.66 4.86 12.16
CA ALA A 12 0.52 5.40 11.50
C ALA A 12 1.84 5.00 12.20
N ASP A 13 1.79 4.74 13.52
CA ASP A 13 2.92 4.23 14.30
C ASP A 13 3.14 2.72 14.10
N TYR A 14 2.07 1.93 13.90
CA TYR A 14 2.16 0.47 13.80
C TYR A 14 2.66 -0.03 12.44
N ASP A 15 2.19 0.56 11.34
CA ASP A 15 2.67 0.23 9.98
C ASP A 15 4.14 0.69 9.79
N GLN A 16 4.52 1.70 10.56
CA GLN A 16 5.88 2.19 10.63
C GLN A 16 6.80 1.28 11.44
N ALA A 17 6.35 0.74 12.58
CA ALA A 17 7.11 -0.24 13.35
C ALA A 17 7.47 -1.49 12.52
N MET A 18 6.56 -1.95 11.65
CA MET A 18 6.77 -3.14 10.81
C MET A 18 7.73 -2.90 9.64
N LYS A 19 7.76 -1.70 9.03
CA LYS A 19 8.77 -1.36 8.01
C LYS A 19 10.14 -1.05 8.62
N PHE A 20 10.17 -0.36 9.77
CA PHE A 20 11.39 -0.09 10.54
C PHE A 20 12.05 -1.39 11.01
N SER A 21 11.26 -2.40 11.37
CA SER A 21 11.76 -3.71 11.83
C SER A 21 12.46 -4.54 10.74
N GLN A 22 12.29 -4.24 9.46
CA GLN A 22 12.82 -5.06 8.34
C GLN A 22 13.95 -4.37 7.57
N SER A 23 14.11 -3.05 7.70
CA SER A 23 15.22 -2.30 7.13
C SER A 23 16.47 -2.37 8.02
N PRO A 24 17.69 -2.46 7.45
CA PRO A 24 18.93 -2.34 8.23
C PRO A 24 18.94 -1.07 9.09
N ILE A 25 19.42 -1.17 10.33
CA ILE A 25 19.45 -0.07 11.33
C ILE A 25 20.11 1.19 10.76
N GLU A 26 21.12 1.01 9.91
CA GLU A 26 21.87 2.08 9.24
C GLU A 26 21.02 2.96 8.31
N LEU A 27 19.90 2.42 7.80
CA LEU A 27 19.00 3.14 6.89
C LEU A 27 17.90 3.92 7.63
N HIS A 28 17.75 3.76 8.94
CA HIS A 28 16.70 4.45 9.72
C HIS A 28 16.72 5.98 9.53
N PRO A 29 17.87 6.67 9.62
CA PRO A 29 17.90 8.12 9.43
C PRO A 29 17.40 8.56 8.05
N LEU A 30 17.73 7.79 7.00
CA LEU A 30 17.26 8.05 5.64
C LEU A 30 15.74 7.84 5.54
N MET A 31 15.22 6.77 6.15
CA MET A 31 13.79 6.48 6.18
C MET A 31 13.00 7.55 6.94
N ASP A 32 13.55 8.10 8.02
CA ASP A 32 12.95 9.21 8.77
C ASP A 32 12.84 10.47 7.93
N VAL A 33 13.88 10.81 7.17
CA VAL A 33 13.86 11.96 6.25
C VAL A 33 12.81 11.77 5.17
N ILE A 34 12.78 10.60 4.52
CA ILE A 34 11.78 10.27 3.49
C ILE A 34 10.37 10.38 4.05
N ARG A 35 10.14 9.88 5.28
CA ARG A 35 8.83 9.99 5.94
C ARG A 35 8.46 11.44 6.17
N ARG A 36 9.36 12.22 6.75
CA ARG A 36 9.13 13.64 7.07
C ARG A 36 8.74 14.40 5.81
N ASP A 37 9.44 14.18 4.71
CA ASP A 37 9.16 14.84 3.43
C ASP A 37 7.79 14.43 2.88
N ARG A 38 7.42 13.15 2.96
CA ARG A 38 6.08 12.68 2.56
C ARG A 38 4.98 13.35 3.37
N VAL A 39 5.14 13.50 4.69
CA VAL A 39 4.16 14.17 5.54
C VAL A 39 4.04 15.65 5.19
N ILE A 40 5.17 16.33 4.96
CA ILE A 40 5.18 17.74 4.57
C ILE A 40 4.52 17.93 3.20
N LYS A 41 4.82 17.05 2.23
CA LYS A 41 4.20 17.04 0.90
C LYS A 41 2.69 16.88 1.01
N ALA A 42 2.22 15.83 1.70
CA ALA A 42 0.80 15.54 1.85
C ALA A 42 0.01 16.68 2.49
N ARG A 43 0.60 17.39 3.47
CA ARG A 43 -0.02 18.56 4.11
C ARG A 43 -0.17 19.78 3.19
N ARG A 44 0.64 19.87 2.15
CA ARG A 44 0.64 21.00 1.20
C ARG A 44 -0.26 20.75 0.00
N GLN A 45 -0.72 19.52 -0.21
CA GLN A 45 -1.51 19.17 -1.38
C GLN A 45 -2.99 19.52 -1.24
N THR A 46 -3.54 20.07 -2.31
CA THR A 46 -4.99 20.20 -2.45
C THR A 46 -5.65 18.81 -2.55
N PRO A 47 -6.97 18.69 -2.35
CA PRO A 47 -7.68 17.45 -2.59
C PRO A 47 -7.47 16.90 -4.01
N GLU A 48 -7.50 17.76 -5.02
CA GLU A 48 -7.35 17.39 -6.44
C GLU A 48 -5.96 16.81 -6.71
N GLU A 49 -4.91 17.43 -6.15
CA GLU A 49 -3.54 16.93 -6.26
C GLU A 49 -3.37 15.58 -5.57
N ARG A 50 -4.02 15.38 -4.41
CA ARG A 50 -4.05 14.07 -3.72
C ARG A 50 -4.76 13.00 -4.55
N PHE A 51 -5.86 13.34 -5.21
CA PHE A 51 -6.55 12.41 -6.10
C PHE A 51 -5.70 12.05 -7.31
N ALA A 52 -5.04 13.02 -7.94
CA ALA A 52 -4.14 12.76 -9.07
C ALA A 52 -3.00 11.81 -8.67
N GLU A 53 -2.33 12.07 -7.54
CA GLU A 53 -1.28 11.17 -7.03
C GLU A 53 -1.82 9.78 -6.68
N ALA A 54 -3.02 9.68 -6.11
CA ALA A 54 -3.65 8.39 -5.82
C ALA A 54 -3.94 7.59 -7.10
N MET A 55 -4.31 8.26 -8.20
CA MET A 55 -4.51 7.63 -9.51
C MET A 55 -3.18 7.10 -10.07
N GLU A 56 -2.11 7.91 -10.04
CA GLU A 56 -0.78 7.48 -10.48
C GLU A 56 -0.26 6.28 -9.66
N MET A 57 -0.44 6.31 -8.34
CA MET A 57 -0.09 5.20 -7.46
C MET A 57 -0.89 3.93 -7.78
N THR A 58 -2.16 4.09 -8.16
CA THR A 58 -3.03 2.98 -8.54
C THR A 58 -2.55 2.34 -9.85
N ASP A 59 -2.18 3.14 -10.85
CA ASP A 59 -1.65 2.65 -12.12
C ASP A 59 -0.32 1.89 -11.90
N PHE A 60 0.60 2.47 -11.13
CA PHE A 60 1.85 1.79 -10.77
C PHE A 60 1.60 0.46 -10.04
N ALA A 61 0.64 0.43 -9.10
CA ALA A 61 0.30 -0.81 -8.41
C ALA A 61 -0.22 -1.88 -9.38
N PHE A 62 -1.04 -1.50 -10.37
CA PHE A 62 -1.49 -2.42 -11.40
C PHE A 62 -0.35 -2.94 -12.27
N GLU A 63 0.61 -2.12 -12.64
CA GLU A 63 1.79 -2.53 -13.40
C GLU A 63 2.62 -3.57 -12.64
N VAL A 64 2.94 -3.30 -11.37
CA VAL A 64 3.69 -4.24 -10.51
C VAL A 64 2.95 -5.56 -10.39
N MET A 65 1.63 -5.50 -10.17
CA MET A 65 0.79 -6.69 -10.06
C MET A 65 0.77 -7.48 -11.37
N ALA A 66 0.64 -6.82 -12.52
CA ALA A 66 0.69 -7.47 -13.83
C ALA A 66 2.06 -8.12 -14.10
N SER A 67 3.15 -7.41 -13.78
CA SER A 67 4.51 -7.97 -13.87
C SER A 67 4.65 -9.25 -13.05
N SER A 68 4.17 -9.24 -11.80
CA SER A 68 4.23 -10.43 -10.93
C SER A 68 3.47 -11.64 -11.49
N VAL A 69 2.39 -11.40 -12.24
CA VAL A 69 1.63 -12.46 -12.89
C VAL A 69 2.43 -13.03 -14.06
N LYS A 70 3.07 -12.17 -14.86
CA LYS A 70 3.92 -12.59 -15.98
C LYS A 70 5.15 -13.37 -15.51
N ASP A 71 5.77 -12.96 -14.40
CA ASP A 71 6.89 -13.69 -13.80
C ASP A 71 6.47 -15.10 -13.34
N SER A 72 5.24 -15.24 -12.83
CA SER A 72 4.69 -16.54 -12.39
C SER A 72 4.14 -17.39 -13.54
N TYR A 73 3.71 -16.75 -14.63
CA TYR A 73 3.04 -17.36 -15.78
C TYR A 73 3.53 -16.70 -17.08
N PRO A 74 4.73 -17.03 -17.56
CA PRO A 74 5.36 -16.34 -18.69
C PRO A 74 4.55 -16.41 -20.00
N ASP A 75 3.83 -17.52 -20.21
CA ASP A 75 3.05 -17.78 -21.42
C ASP A 75 1.60 -17.26 -21.34
N ALA A 76 1.22 -16.60 -20.24
CA ALA A 76 -0.13 -16.07 -20.09
C ALA A 76 -0.35 -14.89 -21.04
N ASP A 77 -1.38 -15.01 -21.88
CA ASP A 77 -1.88 -13.87 -22.64
C ASP A 77 -2.52 -12.80 -21.73
N ALA A 78 -2.78 -11.61 -22.28
CA ALA A 78 -3.29 -10.48 -21.50
C ALA A 78 -4.63 -10.79 -20.81
N GLN A 79 -5.51 -11.57 -21.45
CA GLN A 79 -6.81 -11.95 -20.91
C GLN A 79 -6.64 -12.91 -19.72
N THR A 80 -5.76 -13.89 -19.85
CA THR A 80 -5.43 -14.88 -18.83
C THR A 80 -4.75 -14.22 -17.63
N ALA A 81 -3.78 -13.34 -17.87
CA ALA A 81 -3.10 -12.59 -16.82
C ALA A 81 -4.09 -11.73 -16.01
N THR A 82 -4.99 -11.03 -16.72
CA THR A 82 -6.09 -10.25 -16.08
C THR A 82 -7.00 -11.15 -15.25
N GLY A 83 -7.36 -12.34 -15.76
CA GLY A 83 -8.18 -13.31 -15.03
C GLY A 83 -7.51 -13.82 -13.76
N ILE A 84 -6.20 -14.09 -13.80
CA ILE A 84 -5.40 -14.50 -12.64
C ILE A 84 -5.37 -13.38 -11.61
N LEU A 85 -5.09 -12.15 -12.03
CA LEU A 85 -5.04 -10.99 -11.15
C LEU A 85 -6.39 -10.75 -10.45
N ARG A 86 -7.51 -10.79 -11.19
CA ARG A 86 -8.86 -10.68 -10.61
C ARG A 86 -9.13 -11.75 -9.55
N LYS A 87 -8.72 -12.99 -9.79
CA LYS A 87 -8.86 -14.08 -8.81
C LYS A 87 -8.04 -13.82 -7.54
N ARG A 88 -6.80 -13.33 -7.67
CA ARG A 88 -5.93 -12.97 -6.53
C ARG A 88 -6.57 -11.85 -5.70
N LEU A 89 -7.01 -10.77 -6.34
CA LEU A 89 -7.67 -9.64 -5.68
C LEU A 89 -8.97 -10.05 -4.97
N LYS A 90 -9.79 -10.90 -5.60
CA LYS A 90 -11.01 -11.43 -4.96
C LYS A 90 -10.68 -12.19 -3.67
N ARG A 91 -9.65 -13.04 -3.67
CA ARG A 91 -9.24 -13.78 -2.46
C ARG A 91 -8.76 -12.84 -1.36
N LEU A 92 -8.02 -11.79 -1.69
CA LEU A 92 -7.58 -10.79 -0.73
C LEU A 92 -8.78 -10.09 -0.09
N ARG A 93 -9.75 -9.61 -0.89
CA ARG A 93 -10.98 -9.01 -0.38
C ARG A 93 -11.78 -9.95 0.52
N THR A 94 -11.94 -11.21 0.12
CA THR A 94 -12.65 -12.19 0.96
C THR A 94 -11.96 -12.41 2.31
N ARG A 95 -10.62 -12.42 2.34
CA ARG A 95 -9.87 -12.52 3.61
C ARG A 95 -10.01 -11.25 4.45
N GLU A 96 -10.10 -10.09 3.81
CA GLU A 96 -10.37 -8.80 4.47
C GLU A 96 -11.75 -8.76 5.10
N ASP A 97 -12.78 -9.15 4.35
CA ASP A 97 -14.16 -9.21 4.86
C ASP A 97 -14.30 -10.16 6.05
N GLN A 98 -13.45 -11.20 6.11
CA GLN A 98 -13.39 -12.17 7.21
C GLN A 98 -12.50 -11.72 8.38
N GLY A 99 -11.84 -10.57 8.30
CA GLY A 99 -10.88 -10.10 9.29
C GLY A 99 -9.58 -10.92 9.38
N ILE A 100 -9.38 -11.86 8.46
CA ILE A 100 -8.17 -12.71 8.38
C ILE A 100 -7.00 -11.91 7.80
N PHE A 101 -7.32 -10.93 6.95
CA PHE A 101 -6.37 -10.00 6.37
C PHE A 101 -6.89 -8.59 6.58
N VAL A 102 -6.42 -7.90 7.61
CA VAL A 102 -6.68 -6.45 7.71
C VAL A 102 -5.60 -5.76 6.87
N PRO A 103 -5.91 -5.24 5.65
CA PRO A 103 -4.98 -4.32 5.02
C PRO A 103 -4.80 -3.15 5.99
N VAL A 104 -3.56 -2.74 6.20
CA VAL A 104 -3.24 -1.83 7.28
C VAL A 104 -4.06 -0.54 7.14
N GLY A 105 -4.91 -0.24 8.14
CA GLY A 105 -5.67 1.02 8.21
C GLY A 105 -7.19 0.95 8.03
N ARG A 106 -7.91 0.00 8.65
CA ARG A 106 -9.37 0.08 8.82
C ARG A 106 -9.75 0.29 10.29
#